data_AF-A0A954VA76-F1
#
_entry.id   AF-A0A954VA76-F1
#
_cell.length_a   1.000
_cell.length_b   1.000
_cell.length_c   1.000
_cell.angle_alpha   90.00
_cell.angle_beta   90.00
_cell.angle_gamma   90.00
#
_symmetry.space_group_name_H-M   'P 1'
#
loop_
_entity.id
_entity.type
_entity.pdbx_description
1 polymer ?
#
loop_
_entity_poly.entity_id
_entity_poly.type
_entity_poly.pdbx_seq_one_letter_code
_entity_poly.pdbx_strand_id
1 'polypeptide(L)'
;VSAGHSDASLKDLRAAIDAGLTMFTHLGNGCPLSLHRHDNIIQRVLSLADSLWIGFIADGVHVPFVALDNYLRAAGIERCFVVTDAIAAAGMGPGTHRLAGQDVIVDANLATWAPDRSHLVGSAMTMPQAVANLKTALRLSTAQVTALTIKNPRAALRIDDA
;
A
#
# COMPACT_ATOMS: atom_id res chain seq x y z
N VAL A 1 -12.60 8.73 5.28
CA VAL A 1 -12.39 8.67 3.80
C VAL A 1 -10.92 8.36 3.54
N SER A 2 -10.59 7.68 2.44
CA SER A 2 -9.20 7.44 2.00
C SER A 2 -8.97 8.02 0.60
N ALA A 3 -7.83 8.68 0.39
CA ALA A 3 -7.40 9.21 -0.89
C ALA A 3 -6.48 8.20 -1.59
N GLY A 4 -6.49 8.18 -2.91
CA GLY A 4 -5.66 7.31 -3.74
C GLY A 4 -5.95 7.62 -5.20
N HIS A 5 -5.23 6.98 -6.13
CA HIS A 5 -5.41 7.24 -7.58
C HIS A 5 -5.40 8.74 -7.92
N SER A 6 -4.41 9.46 -7.38
CA SER A 6 -4.41 10.93 -7.34
C SER A 6 -2.99 11.48 -7.41
N ASP A 7 -2.86 12.68 -7.98
CA ASP A 7 -1.67 13.54 -7.92
C ASP A 7 -2.00 14.90 -7.28
N ALA A 8 -2.87 14.87 -6.27
CA ALA A 8 -3.31 16.08 -5.56
C ALA A 8 -2.12 16.92 -5.09
N SER A 9 -2.28 18.25 -5.17
CA SER A 9 -1.31 19.18 -4.61
C SER A 9 -1.31 19.10 -3.09
N LEU A 10 -0.24 19.58 -2.44
CA LEU A 10 -0.19 19.65 -0.98
C LEU A 10 -1.33 20.53 -0.41
N LYS A 11 -1.73 21.57 -1.14
CA LYS A 11 -2.87 22.43 -0.79
C LYS A 11 -4.17 21.65 -0.79
N ASP A 12 -4.42 20.84 -1.83
CA ASP A 12 -5.65 20.07 -1.95
C ASP A 12 -5.71 18.95 -0.90
N LEU A 13 -4.58 18.28 -0.63
CA LEU A 13 -4.49 17.27 0.43
C LEU A 13 -4.80 17.88 1.80
N ARG A 14 -4.26 19.06 2.12
CA ARG A 14 -4.56 19.76 3.38
C ARG A 14 -6.03 20.15 3.47
N ALA A 15 -6.60 20.73 2.42
CA ALA A 15 -8.02 21.06 2.38
C ALA A 15 -8.90 19.81 2.55
N ALA A 16 -8.51 18.68 1.95
CA ALA A 16 -9.21 17.41 2.13
C ALA A 16 -9.10 16.86 3.56
N ILE A 17 -7.93 16.99 4.20
CA ILE A 17 -7.72 16.65 5.62
C ILE A 17 -8.63 17.51 6.51
N ASP A 18 -8.66 18.82 6.28
CA ASP A 18 -9.53 19.75 7.01
C ASP A 18 -11.01 19.39 6.82
N ALA A 19 -11.37 18.79 5.68
CA ALA A 19 -12.69 18.27 5.38
C ALA A 19 -12.95 16.82 5.87
N GLY A 20 -12.00 16.18 6.55
CA GLY A 20 -12.15 14.85 7.16
C GLY A 20 -11.54 13.67 6.40
N LEU A 21 -10.63 13.92 5.45
CA LEU A 21 -9.74 12.87 4.92
C LEU A 21 -8.80 12.37 6.01
N THR A 22 -8.73 11.06 6.21
CA THR A 22 -7.93 10.46 7.30
C THR A 22 -6.95 9.40 6.83
N MET A 23 -6.99 8.99 5.56
CA MET A 23 -6.18 7.88 5.06
C MET A 23 -5.68 8.11 3.63
N PHE A 24 -4.57 7.46 3.29
CA PHE A 24 -4.10 7.31 1.91
C PHE A 24 -3.95 5.82 1.56
N THR A 25 -4.53 5.43 0.43
CA THR A 25 -4.61 4.05 -0.06
C THR A 25 -3.31 3.67 -0.76
N HIS A 26 -2.71 2.53 -0.36
CA HIS A 26 -1.56 1.85 -0.99
C HIS A 26 -0.50 2.80 -1.60
N LEU A 27 0.06 3.71 -0.80
CA LEU A 27 0.97 4.75 -1.26
C LEU A 27 2.13 4.18 -2.11
N GLY A 28 2.41 4.84 -3.24
CA GLY A 28 3.31 4.35 -4.28
C GLY A 28 2.58 3.73 -5.47
N ASN A 29 1.30 3.37 -5.31
CA ASN A 29 0.45 2.78 -6.35
C ASN A 29 -0.71 3.72 -6.70
N GLY A 30 -1.22 3.62 -7.94
CA GLY A 30 -2.18 4.59 -8.47
C GLY A 30 -1.64 6.03 -8.54
N CYS A 31 -0.32 6.18 -8.50
CA CYS A 31 0.37 7.47 -8.66
C CYS A 31 0.68 7.70 -10.15
N PRO A 32 1.02 8.93 -10.58
CA PRO A 32 1.51 9.16 -11.94
C PRO A 32 2.68 8.26 -12.30
N LEU A 33 2.71 7.76 -13.54
CA LEU A 33 3.80 6.92 -14.06
C LEU A 33 5.15 7.65 -14.09
N SER A 34 5.13 8.97 -14.22
CA SER A 34 6.31 9.84 -14.16
C SER A 34 6.16 10.80 -12.98
N LEU A 35 7.11 10.76 -12.05
CA LEU A 35 7.12 11.59 -10.86
C LEU A 35 8.29 12.57 -10.90
N HIS A 36 8.03 13.83 -10.56
CA HIS A 36 9.10 14.78 -10.32
C HIS A 36 9.93 14.36 -9.11
N ARG A 37 11.24 14.62 -9.13
CA ARG A 37 12.18 14.11 -8.13
C ARG A 37 11.81 14.48 -6.69
N HIS A 38 11.42 15.73 -6.44
CA HIS A 38 11.19 16.27 -5.09
C HIS A 38 9.76 16.75 -4.83
N ASP A 39 8.98 16.99 -5.89
CA ASP A 39 7.60 17.43 -5.76
C ASP A 39 6.66 16.40 -6.41
N ASN A 40 6.34 15.35 -5.67
CA ASN A 40 5.46 14.30 -6.12
C ASN A 40 4.53 13.85 -5.00
N ILE A 41 3.46 13.15 -5.37
CA ILE A 41 2.44 12.69 -4.42
C ILE A 41 3.01 11.87 -3.25
N ILE A 42 4.07 11.07 -3.48
CA ILE A 42 4.71 10.29 -2.41
C ILE A 42 5.32 11.21 -1.36
N GLN A 43 6.11 12.20 -1.77
CA GLN A 43 6.71 13.17 -0.85
C GLN A 43 5.65 13.99 -0.11
N ARG A 44 4.59 14.41 -0.81
CA ARG A 44 3.50 15.21 -0.23
C ARG A 44 2.73 14.40 0.83
N VAL A 45 2.38 13.15 0.55
CA VAL A 45 1.67 12.28 1.50
C VAL A 45 2.55 11.94 2.70
N LEU A 46 3.81 11.59 2.49
CA LEU A 46 4.74 11.32 3.61
C LEU A 46 4.92 12.56 4.51
N SER A 47 4.94 13.77 3.95
CA SER A 47 4.99 15.02 4.73
C SER A 47 3.75 15.29 5.60
N LEU A 48 2.67 14.53 5.38
CA LEU A 48 1.39 14.64 6.08
C LEU A 48 1.08 13.41 6.95
N ALA A 49 2.06 12.54 7.23
CA ALA A 49 1.87 11.32 8.01
C ALA A 49 1.33 11.59 9.43
N ASP A 50 1.64 12.75 10.02
CA ASP A 50 1.06 13.15 11.31
C ASP A 50 -0.47 13.28 11.28
N SER A 51 -1.05 13.52 10.10
CA SER A 51 -2.49 13.75 9.88
C SER A 51 -3.19 12.62 9.12
N LEU A 52 -2.46 11.64 8.59
CA LEU A 52 -3.00 10.57 7.75
C LEU A 52 -2.53 9.19 8.21
N TRP A 53 -3.40 8.20 8.10
CA TRP A 53 -2.99 6.80 8.04
C TRP A 53 -2.57 6.43 6.63
N ILE A 54 -1.45 5.74 6.46
CA ILE A 54 -0.90 5.43 5.14
C ILE A 54 -0.86 3.91 4.94
N GLY A 55 -1.61 3.43 3.96
CA GLY A 55 -1.65 2.02 3.58
C GLY A 55 -0.53 1.66 2.60
N PHE A 56 0.04 0.47 2.74
CA PHE A 56 1.02 -0.09 1.80
C PHE A 56 0.73 -1.55 1.45
N ILE A 57 1.14 -1.95 0.24
CA ILE A 57 1.17 -3.37 -0.19
C ILE A 57 2.60 -3.88 -0.01
N ALA A 58 2.79 -4.83 0.90
CA ALA A 58 4.11 -5.31 1.33
C ALA A 58 4.59 -6.57 0.59
N ASP A 59 4.45 -6.60 -0.75
CA ASP A 59 4.81 -7.76 -1.58
C ASP A 59 6.17 -7.63 -2.28
N GLY A 60 6.80 -6.46 -2.24
CA GLY A 60 8.08 -6.20 -2.92
C GLY A 60 7.95 -5.94 -4.43
N VAL A 61 6.74 -6.04 -4.97
CA VAL A 61 6.41 -5.80 -6.39
C VAL A 61 5.79 -4.42 -6.54
N HIS A 62 4.73 -4.14 -5.80
CA HIS A 62 4.02 -2.85 -5.82
C HIS A 62 4.91 -1.73 -5.27
N VAL A 63 5.62 -2.03 -4.20
CA VAL A 63 6.66 -1.16 -3.65
C VAL A 63 7.89 -2.02 -3.38
N PRO A 64 9.03 -1.76 -4.04
CA PRO A 64 10.28 -2.44 -3.73
C PRO A 64 10.61 -2.30 -2.23
N PHE A 65 11.09 -3.37 -1.60
CA PHE A 65 11.31 -3.38 -0.15
C PHE A 65 12.20 -2.24 0.36
N VAL A 66 13.21 -1.83 -0.42
CA VAL A 66 14.06 -0.67 -0.09
C VAL A 66 13.27 0.64 -0.03
N ALA A 67 12.30 0.83 -0.92
CA ALA A 67 11.44 2.00 -0.91
C ALA A 67 10.41 1.93 0.22
N LEU A 68 9.84 0.75 0.46
CA LEU A 68 8.89 0.53 1.55
C LEU A 68 9.54 0.80 2.92
N ASP A 69 10.78 0.34 3.16
CA ASP A 69 11.52 0.65 4.38
C ASP A 69 11.68 2.17 4.59
N ASN A 70 12.07 2.89 3.53
CA ASN A 70 12.19 4.35 3.58
C ASN A 70 10.85 5.02 3.90
N TYR A 71 9.75 4.57 3.29
CA TYR A 71 8.43 5.15 3.52
C TYR A 71 7.95 4.91 4.96
N LEU A 72 8.10 3.69 5.47
CA LEU A 72 7.74 3.35 6.85
C LEU A 72 8.56 4.15 7.87
N ARG A 73 9.85 4.37 7.60
CA ARG A 73 10.71 5.19 8.46
C ARG A 73 10.35 6.67 8.41
N ALA A 74 9.99 7.18 7.23
CA ALA A 74 9.63 8.59 7.05
C ALA A 74 8.25 8.91 7.65
N ALA A 75 7.28 8.01 7.48
CA ALA A 75 5.92 8.19 7.98
C ALA A 75 5.74 7.80 9.46
N GLY A 76 6.60 6.92 9.98
CA GLY A 76 6.43 6.31 11.29
C GLY A 76 5.53 5.07 11.25
N ILE A 77 5.93 4.00 11.95
CA ILE A 77 5.21 2.72 11.96
C ILE A 77 3.79 2.92 12.47
N GLU A 78 3.61 3.76 13.49
CA GLU A 78 2.35 4.10 14.15
C GLU A 78 1.34 4.84 13.28
N ARG A 79 1.74 5.32 12.09
CA ARG A 79 0.87 5.94 11.09
C ARG A 79 0.67 5.09 9.85
N CYS A 80 1.30 3.91 9.79
CA CYS A 80 1.24 3.04 8.63
C CYS A 80 0.40 1.80 8.89
N PHE A 81 -0.21 1.23 7.85
CA PHE A 81 -0.83 -0.09 7.90
C PHE A 81 -0.57 -0.87 6.61
N VAL A 82 -0.64 -2.19 6.69
CA VAL A 82 -0.46 -3.07 5.53
C VAL A 82 -1.82 -3.59 5.06
N VAL A 83 -2.02 -3.52 3.75
CA VAL A 83 -3.13 -4.16 3.05
C VAL A 83 -2.56 -5.20 2.09
N THR A 84 -3.37 -6.19 1.74
CA THR A 84 -3.00 -7.12 0.67
C THR A 84 -3.29 -6.52 -0.69
N ASP A 85 -4.38 -5.77 -0.82
CA ASP A 85 -5.00 -5.45 -2.11
C ASP A 85 -5.23 -6.71 -2.97
N ALA A 86 -5.54 -7.81 -2.29
CA ALA A 86 -5.61 -9.14 -2.89
C ALA A 86 -6.77 -9.25 -3.89
N ILE A 87 -6.50 -9.87 -5.03
CA ILE A 87 -7.52 -10.26 -6.02
C ILE A 87 -7.84 -11.76 -5.90
N ALA A 88 -8.83 -12.22 -6.66
CA ALA A 88 -9.25 -13.63 -6.67
C ALA A 88 -8.09 -14.63 -6.91
N ALA A 89 -7.03 -14.19 -7.60
CA ALA A 89 -5.84 -14.99 -7.88
C ALA A 89 -4.92 -15.22 -6.67
N ALA A 90 -5.17 -14.57 -5.52
CA ALA A 90 -4.32 -14.69 -4.34
C ALA A 90 -4.26 -16.14 -3.84
N GLY A 91 -3.03 -16.68 -3.73
CA GLY A 91 -2.80 -18.07 -3.35
C GLY A 91 -3.02 -19.11 -4.46
N MET A 92 -3.39 -18.71 -5.69
CA MET A 92 -3.61 -19.64 -6.82
C MET A 92 -2.34 -19.93 -7.63
N GLY A 93 -1.28 -19.14 -7.47
CA GLY A 93 -0.01 -19.29 -8.19
C GLY A 93 -0.01 -18.66 -9.59
N PRO A 94 1.13 -18.78 -10.32
CA PRO A 94 1.30 -18.18 -11.64
C PRO A 94 0.32 -18.71 -12.68
N GLY A 95 -0.12 -17.85 -13.60
CA GLY A 95 -1.07 -18.21 -14.66
C GLY A 95 -2.02 -17.07 -15.03
N THR A 96 -2.96 -17.35 -15.94
CA THR A 96 -4.02 -16.40 -16.31
C THR A 96 -5.25 -16.63 -15.45
N HIS A 97 -5.71 -15.57 -14.80
CA HIS A 97 -6.89 -15.54 -13.93
C HIS A 97 -7.88 -14.47 -14.43
N ARG A 98 -9.09 -14.42 -13.87
CA ARG A 98 -10.09 -13.38 -14.23
C ARG A 98 -10.45 -12.50 -13.04
N LEU A 99 -10.51 -11.19 -13.28
CA LEU A 99 -10.99 -10.18 -12.33
C LEU A 99 -11.94 -9.23 -13.04
N ALA A 100 -13.16 -9.05 -12.51
CA ALA A 100 -14.17 -8.14 -13.07
C ALA A 100 -14.40 -8.29 -14.60
N GLY A 101 -14.28 -9.52 -15.12
CA GLY A 101 -14.45 -9.81 -16.54
C GLY A 101 -13.19 -9.66 -17.39
N GLN A 102 -12.10 -9.11 -16.86
CA GLN A 102 -10.80 -8.96 -17.53
C GLN A 102 -9.85 -10.09 -17.15
N ASP A 103 -8.92 -10.41 -18.06
CA ASP A 103 -7.83 -11.34 -17.78
C ASP A 103 -6.74 -10.65 -16.96
N VAL A 104 -6.14 -11.37 -16.03
CA VAL A 104 -5.01 -10.94 -15.21
C VAL A 104 -3.92 -12.00 -15.28
N ILE A 105 -2.69 -11.59 -15.57
CA ILE A 105 -1.54 -12.48 -15.68
C ILE A 105 -0.77 -12.44 -14.36
N VAL A 106 -0.71 -13.55 -13.63
CA VAL A 106 0.17 -13.73 -12.46
C VAL A 106 1.49 -14.33 -12.92
N ASP A 107 2.58 -13.62 -12.72
CA ASP A 107 3.92 -14.11 -13.07
C ASP A 107 4.57 -14.97 -11.97
N ALA A 108 5.78 -15.45 -12.23
CA ALA A 108 6.53 -16.30 -11.30
C ALA A 108 6.88 -15.63 -9.96
N ASN A 109 6.92 -14.30 -9.93
CA ASN A 109 7.14 -13.50 -8.72
C ASN A 109 5.82 -13.13 -8.03
N LEU A 110 4.69 -13.68 -8.48
CA LEU A 110 3.33 -13.37 -8.03
C LEU A 110 2.89 -11.93 -8.33
N ALA A 111 3.57 -11.24 -9.23
CA ALA A 111 3.11 -9.95 -9.73
C ALA A 111 1.92 -10.17 -10.67
N THR A 112 0.85 -9.42 -10.43
CA THR A 112 -0.43 -9.46 -11.15
C THR A 112 -0.47 -8.34 -12.16
N TRP A 113 -0.46 -8.67 -13.44
CA TRP A 113 -0.36 -7.73 -14.55
C TRP A 113 -1.64 -7.70 -15.38
N ALA A 114 -1.93 -6.54 -15.96
CA ALA A 114 -2.84 -6.46 -17.10
C ALA A 114 -2.31 -7.33 -18.27
N PRO A 115 -3.16 -7.81 -19.18
CA PRO A 115 -2.74 -8.72 -20.26
C PRO A 115 -1.63 -8.15 -21.16
N ASP A 116 -1.63 -6.83 -21.36
CA ASP A 116 -0.64 -6.08 -22.12
C ASP A 116 0.61 -5.69 -21.31
N ARG A 117 0.66 -6.06 -20.02
CA ARG A 117 1.71 -5.71 -19.05
C ARG A 117 1.94 -4.21 -18.87
N SER A 118 0.95 -3.37 -19.15
CA SER A 118 1.05 -1.91 -18.99
C SER A 118 1.04 -1.47 -17.52
N HIS A 119 0.39 -2.22 -16.64
CA HIS A 119 0.27 -1.90 -15.21
C HIS A 119 -0.04 -3.14 -14.37
N LEU A 120 0.11 -3.01 -13.05
CA LEU A 120 -0.29 -4.01 -12.07
C LEU A 120 -1.81 -3.98 -11.82
N VAL A 121 -2.40 -5.14 -11.51
CA VAL A 121 -3.84 -5.31 -11.27
C VAL A 121 -4.07 -6.02 -9.94
N GLY A 122 -4.24 -5.22 -8.88
CA GLY A 122 -4.29 -5.70 -7.49
C GLY A 122 -3.08 -6.57 -7.14
N SER A 123 -3.18 -7.46 -6.15
CA SER A 123 -2.07 -8.33 -5.71
C SER A 123 -2.48 -9.79 -5.58
N ALA A 124 -1.54 -10.73 -5.76
CA ALA A 124 -1.73 -12.14 -5.40
C ALA A 124 -1.22 -12.47 -3.98
N MET A 125 -0.76 -11.47 -3.22
CA MET A 125 -0.22 -11.64 -1.87
C MET A 125 -1.33 -11.91 -0.83
N THR A 126 -1.07 -12.83 0.10
CA THR A 126 -1.91 -13.06 1.28
C THR A 126 -1.37 -12.33 2.51
N MET A 127 -2.18 -12.08 3.53
CA MET A 127 -1.71 -11.42 4.76
C MET A 127 -0.61 -12.22 5.49
N PRO A 128 -0.64 -13.57 5.56
CA PRO A 128 0.50 -14.34 6.07
C PRO A 128 1.80 -14.10 5.29
N GLN A 129 1.72 -13.98 3.96
CA GLN A 129 2.88 -13.65 3.14
C GLN A 129 3.39 -12.23 3.42
N ALA A 130 2.48 -11.26 3.59
CA ALA A 130 2.84 -9.90 3.99
C ALA A 130 3.59 -9.89 5.35
N VAL A 131 3.08 -10.64 6.34
CA VAL A 131 3.74 -10.82 7.64
C VAL A 131 5.13 -11.44 7.49
N ALA A 132 5.29 -12.45 6.63
CA ALA A 132 6.58 -13.05 6.35
C ALA A 132 7.54 -12.02 5.73
N ASN A 133 7.11 -11.29 4.71
CA ASN A 133 7.91 -10.27 4.02
C ASN A 133 8.38 -9.16 4.99
N LEU A 134 7.48 -8.65 5.83
CA LEU A 134 7.83 -7.63 6.84
C LEU A 134 8.89 -8.13 7.83
N LYS A 135 8.86 -9.42 8.20
CA LYS A 135 9.86 -10.02 9.11
C LYS A 135 11.17 -10.35 8.42
N THR A 136 11.15 -10.86 7.20
CA THR A 136 12.35 -11.39 6.54
C THR A 136 13.04 -10.35 5.68
N ALA A 137 12.30 -9.65 4.82
CA ALA A 137 12.83 -8.66 3.89
C ALA A 137 13.11 -7.33 4.60
N LEU A 138 12.18 -6.86 5.44
CA LEU A 138 12.32 -5.59 6.17
C LEU A 138 12.89 -5.74 7.59
N ARG A 139 13.04 -6.97 8.09
CA ARG A 139 13.59 -7.26 9.43
C ARG A 139 12.88 -6.52 10.57
N LEU A 140 11.58 -6.26 10.41
CA LEU A 140 10.78 -5.61 11.44
C LEU A 140 10.57 -6.54 12.64
N SER A 141 10.55 -5.96 13.84
CA SER A 141 10.21 -6.69 15.05
C SER A 141 8.77 -7.20 15.03
N THR A 142 8.48 -8.26 15.79
CA THR A 142 7.11 -8.76 15.95
C THR A 142 6.14 -7.67 16.39
N ALA A 143 6.56 -6.73 17.25
CA ALA A 143 5.73 -5.63 17.69
C ALA A 143 5.36 -4.68 16.54
N GLN A 144 6.33 -4.32 15.69
CA GLN A 144 6.09 -3.48 14.51
C GLN A 144 5.19 -4.19 13.49
N VAL A 145 5.42 -5.49 13.26
CA VAL A 145 4.58 -6.28 12.34
C VAL A 145 3.13 -6.33 12.85
N THR A 146 2.93 -6.61 14.14
CA THR A 146 1.60 -6.58 14.77
C THR A 146 0.96 -5.20 14.71
N ALA A 147 1.75 -4.13 14.85
CA ALA A 147 1.23 -2.77 14.68
C ALA A 147 0.68 -2.58 13.26
N LEU A 148 1.50 -2.85 12.24
CA LEU A 148 1.14 -2.63 10.83
C LEU A 148 -0.03 -3.51 10.33
N THR A 149 -0.18 -4.74 10.84
CA THR A 149 -1.16 -5.70 10.30
C THR A 149 -2.41 -5.87 11.16
N ILE A 150 -2.37 -5.47 12.44
CA ILE A 150 -3.49 -5.68 13.38
C ILE A 150 -3.89 -4.36 14.04
N LYS A 151 -2.99 -3.71 14.80
CA LYS A 151 -3.37 -2.58 15.67
C LYS A 151 -3.72 -1.33 14.87
N ASN A 152 -2.84 -0.94 13.96
CA ASN A 152 -3.00 0.28 13.18
C ASN A 152 -4.20 0.25 12.24
N PRO A 153 -4.49 -0.84 11.47
CA PRO A 153 -5.70 -0.86 10.65
C PRO A 153 -6.99 -0.79 11.50
N ARG A 154 -7.00 -1.37 12.71
CA ARG A 154 -8.13 -1.22 13.65
C ARG A 154 -8.28 0.23 14.12
N ALA A 155 -7.19 0.86 14.52
CA ALA A 155 -7.17 2.26 14.93
C ALA A 155 -7.59 3.21 13.79
N ALA A 156 -7.11 2.97 12.57
CA ALA A 156 -7.47 3.74 11.38
C ALA A 156 -8.98 3.68 11.08
N LEU A 157 -9.61 2.54 11.36
CA LEU A 157 -11.05 2.32 11.23
C LEU A 157 -11.85 2.70 12.49
N ARG A 158 -11.19 3.15 13.55
CA ARG A 158 -11.82 3.45 14.86
C ARG A 158 -12.60 2.27 15.42
N ILE A 159 -12.04 1.06 15.27
CA ILE A 159 -12.58 -0.16 15.86
C ILE A 159 -11.92 -0.34 17.22
N ASP A 160 -12.71 -0.21 18.28
CA ASP A 160 -12.25 -0.41 19.65
C ASP A 160 -11.77 -1.85 19.89
N ASP A 161 -10.80 -2.01 20.78
CA ASP A 161 -10.39 -3.31 21.28
C ASP A 161 -11.47 -3.84 22.22
N ALA A 162 -12.18 -4.89 21.75
CA ALA A 162 -13.13 -5.67 22.54
C ALA A 162 -12.38 -6.62 23.48
#